data_AF-A0A3N5WKH9-F1
#
_entry.id   AF-A0A3N5WKH9-F1
#
_cell.length_a   1.000
_cell.length_b   1.000
_cell.length_c   1.000
_cell.angle_alpha   90.00
_cell.angle_beta   90.00
_cell.angle_gamma   90.00
#
_symmetry.space_group_name_H-M   'P 1'
#
loop_
_entity.id
_entity.type
_entity.pdbx_description
1 polymer ?
#
loop_
_entity_poly.entity_id
_entity_poly.type
_entity_poly.pdbx_seq_one_letter_code
_entity_poly.pdbx_strand_id
1 'polypeptide(L)' 'MLSLSTALRSEICDSGAEIIREILSYGVQAVELEYRVTESMLKEILPFVKKRDILVHSIHNIMPLPDGLSRETANGEF' A
#
# COMPACT_ATOMS: atom_id res chain seq x y z
N MET A 1 3.13 2.13 18.51
CA MET A 1 2.64 1.09 17.57
C MET A 1 3.54 1.16 16.35
N LEU A 2 4.15 0.05 15.94
CA LEU A 2 5.01 0.01 14.75
C LEU A 2 4.14 -0.11 13.50
N SER A 3 4.43 0.69 12.46
CA SER A 3 3.76 0.61 11.16
C SER A 3 4.79 0.53 10.04
N LEU A 4 4.50 -0.26 9.00
CA LEU A 4 5.31 -0.34 7.79
C LEU A 4 4.54 0.22 6.59
N SER A 5 5.25 0.93 5.73
CA SER A 5 4.68 1.49 4.50
C SER A 5 4.65 0.45 3.39
N THR A 6 3.62 0.49 2.53
CA THR A 6 3.60 -0.30 1.29
C THR A 6 4.74 0.06 0.35
N ALA A 7 5.41 1.20 0.56
CA ALA A 7 6.66 1.60 -0.11
C ALA A 7 7.78 0.56 0.01
N LEU A 8 7.72 -0.29 1.05
CA LEU A 8 8.65 -1.41 1.24
C LEU A 8 8.78 -2.27 -0.02
N ARG A 9 7.68 -2.47 -0.75
CA ARG A 9 7.61 -3.41 -1.88
C ARG A 9 6.91 -2.87 -3.10
N SER A 10 6.17 -1.77 -3.00
CA SER A 10 5.35 -1.29 -4.10
C SER A 10 6.17 -1.12 -5.36
N GLU A 11 7.35 -0.48 -5.32
CA GLU A 11 8.23 -0.30 -6.48
C GLU A 11 8.52 -1.56 -7.31
N ILE A 12 8.56 -2.74 -6.67
CA ILE A 12 8.94 -4.01 -7.31
C ILE A 12 7.82 -5.06 -7.35
N CYS A 13 6.63 -4.75 -6.82
CA CYS A 13 5.51 -5.68 -6.73
C CYS A 13 4.24 -5.03 -7.27
N ASP A 14 3.55 -5.73 -8.17
CA ASP A 14 2.31 -5.26 -8.81
C ASP A 14 1.04 -5.77 -8.11
N SER A 15 1.17 -6.53 -7.02
CA SER A 15 0.04 -7.05 -6.23
C SER A 15 -0.01 -6.41 -4.85
N GLY A 16 -1.13 -5.72 -4.56
CA GLY A 16 -1.39 -5.18 -3.23
C GLY A 16 -1.50 -6.29 -2.17
N ALA A 17 -2.07 -7.43 -2.54
CA ALA A 17 -2.18 -8.57 -1.62
C ALA A 17 -0.81 -9.17 -1.25
N GLU A 18 0.14 -9.23 -2.18
CA GLU A 18 1.49 -9.72 -1.90
C GLU A 18 2.23 -8.78 -0.94
N ILE A 19 2.17 -7.47 -1.17
CA ILE A 19 2.78 -6.45 -0.29
C ILE A 19 2.25 -6.60 1.14
N ILE A 20 0.93 -6.73 1.32
CA ILE A 20 0.34 -6.87 2.65
C ILE A 20 0.77 -8.17 3.33
N ARG A 21 0.83 -9.30 2.60
CA ARG A 21 1.31 -10.57 3.17
C ARG A 21 2.76 -10.49 3.60
N GLU A 22 3.60 -9.77 2.87
CA GLU A 22 4.99 -9.56 3.25
C GLU A 22 5.12 -8.71 4.51
N ILE A 23 4.37 -7.60 4.61
CA ILE A 23 4.34 -6.79 5.84
C ILE A 23 3.86 -7.63 7.05
N LEU A 24 2.79 -8.41 6.87
CA LEU A 24 2.29 -9.34 7.90
C LEU A 24 3.31 -10.41 8.28
N SER A 25 4.16 -10.87 7.35
CA SER A 25 5.21 -11.86 7.62
C SER A 25 6.28 -11.34 8.60
N TYR A 26 6.43 -10.01 8.73
CA TYR A 26 7.27 -9.37 9.74
C TYR A 26 6.58 -9.19 11.10
N GLY A 27 5.34 -9.64 11.25
CA GLY A 27 4.56 -9.49 12.48
C GLY A 27 4.02 -8.07 12.70
N VAL A 28 3.97 -7.24 11.65
CA VAL A 28 3.42 -5.87 11.71
C VAL A 28 2.03 -5.84 11.09
N GLN A 29 1.05 -5.35 11.84
CA GLN A 29 -0.34 -5.24 11.38
C GLN A 29 -0.74 -3.80 10.99
N ALA A 30 -0.02 -2.78 11.45
CA ALA A 30 -0.30 -1.39 11.08
C ALA A 30 0.42 -1.04 9.78
N VAL A 31 -0.32 -0.51 8.80
CA VAL A 31 0.18 -0.25 7.45
C VAL A 31 -0.02 1.21 7.08
N GLU A 32 1.02 1.84 6.52
CA GLU A 32 0.89 3.08 5.75
C GLU A 32 0.67 2.71 4.27
N LEU A 33 -0.32 3.31 3.63
CA LEU A 33 -0.57 3.14 2.19
C LEU A 33 0.09 4.29 1.42
N GLU A 34 0.97 3.99 0.47
CA GLU A 34 1.70 5.01 -0.30
C GLU A 34 1.16 5.29 -1.70
N TYR A 35 1.60 6.40 -2.29
CA TYR A 35 1.05 7.00 -3.50
C TYR A 35 1.16 6.15 -4.77
N ARG A 36 2.10 5.19 -4.87
CA ARG A 36 2.17 4.27 -6.03
C ARG A 36 1.24 3.07 -5.90
N VAL A 37 0.49 2.93 -4.81
CA VAL A 37 -0.59 1.94 -4.69
C VAL A 37 -1.67 2.31 -5.71
N THR A 38 -1.83 1.50 -6.74
CA THR A 38 -2.83 1.70 -7.78
C THR A 38 -4.23 1.33 -7.28
N GLU A 39 -5.27 1.68 -8.05
CA GLU A 39 -6.63 1.27 -7.72
C GLU A 39 -6.80 -0.27 -7.72
N SER A 40 -6.10 -0.98 -8.60
CA SER A 40 -6.11 -2.45 -8.63
C SER A 40 -5.49 -3.03 -7.35
N MET A 41 -4.33 -2.51 -6.93
CA MET A 41 -3.68 -2.92 -5.69
C MET A 41 -4.54 -2.59 -4.47
N LEU A 42 -5.18 -1.42 -4.44
CA LEU A 42 -6.10 -1.05 -3.36
C LEU A 42 -7.28 -2.03 -3.25
N LYS A 43 -7.86 -2.45 -4.37
CA LYS A 43 -8.93 -3.47 -4.41
C LYS A 43 -8.47 -4.80 -3.80
N GLU A 44 -7.21 -5.18 -3.97
CA GLU A 44 -6.61 -6.36 -3.34
C GLU A 44 -6.33 -6.18 -1.84
N ILE A 45 -6.02 -4.95 -1.40
CA ILE A 45 -5.73 -4.61 0.01
C ILE A 45 -7.01 -4.54 0.85
N LEU A 46 -8.11 -4.00 0.30
CA LEU A 46 -9.37 -3.79 1.02
C LEU A 46 -9.92 -5.01 1.78
N PRO A 47 -9.85 -6.26 1.26
CA PRO A 47 -10.22 -7.45 2.01
C PRO A 47 -9.48 -7.62 3.34
N PHE A 48 -8.17 -7.33 3.40
CA PHE A 48 -7.37 -7.44 4.63
C PHE A 48 -7.81 -6.40 5.68
N VAL A 49 -8.16 -5.18 5.22
CA VAL A 49 -8.73 -4.14 6.09
C VAL A 49 -10.09 -4.56 6.64
N LYS A 50 -10.99 -5.05 5.77
CA LYS A 50 -12.34 -5.49 6.15
C LYS A 50 -12.31 -6.65 7.15
N LYS A 51 -11.37 -7.58 6.98
CA LYS A 51 -11.15 -8.73 7.88
C LYS A 51 -10.38 -8.39 9.16
N ARG A 52 -9.87 -7.15 9.29
CA ARG A 52 -9.03 -6.70 10.41
C ARG A 52 -7.67 -7.41 10.46
N ASP A 53 -7.19 -7.96 9.35
CA ASP A 53 -5.84 -8.54 9.26
C ASP A 53 -4.78 -7.44 9.41
N ILE A 54 -5.07 -6.25 8.86
CA ILE A 54 -4.27 -5.03 8.99
C ILE A 54 -5.10 -3.84 9.50
N LEU A 55 -4.41 -2.85 10.04
CA LEU A 55 -4.91 -1.52 10.37
C LEU A 55 -4.23 -0.48 9.48
N VAL A 56 -4.98 0.27 8.68
CA VAL A 56 -4.43 1.41 7.95
C VAL A 56 -4.17 2.54 8.94
N HIS A 57 -2.90 2.89 9.13
CA HIS A 57 -2.47 3.90 10.10
C HIS A 57 -2.36 5.29 9.49
N SER A 58 -1.89 5.38 8.24
CA SER A 58 -1.72 6.62 7.49
C SER A 58 -1.87 6.36 5.98
N ILE A 59 -2.09 7.45 5.25
CA ILE A 59 -2.00 7.51 3.79
C ILE A 59 -0.88 8.50 3.46
N HIS A 60 0.05 8.10 2.62
CA HIS A 60 1.17 8.93 2.18
C HIS A 60 0.83 9.57 0.84
N ASN A 61 0.45 10.85 0.89
CA ASN A 61 0.05 11.68 -0.26
C ASN A 61 -1.26 11.19 -0.94
N ILE A 62 -1.47 11.49 -2.24
CA ILE A 62 -2.64 11.09 -3.01
C ILE A 62 -2.58 9.59 -3.29
N MET A 63 -3.61 8.87 -2.84
CA MET A 63 -3.74 7.42 -3.00
C MET A 63 -5.23 7.05 -3.15
N PRO A 64 -5.62 6.17 -4.09
CA PRO A 64 -4.73 5.44 -5.00
C PRO A 64 -4.06 6.34 -6.05
N LEU A 65 -3.02 5.83 -6.70
CA LEU A 65 -2.36 6.49 -7.82
C LEU A 65 -3.42 6.94 -8.85
N PRO A 66 -3.49 8.23 -9.19
CA PRO A 66 -4.49 8.74 -10.13
C PRO A 66 -4.33 8.15 -11.54
N ASP A 67 -5.45 8.01 -12.25
CA ASP A 67 -5.45 7.59 -13.63
C ASP A 67 -4.62 8.53 -14.52
N GLY A 68 -3.82 7.94 -15.42
CA GLY A 68 -2.96 8.69 -16.34
C GLY A 68 -1.57 9.03 -15.79
N LEU A 69 -1.29 8.76 -14.51
CA LEU A 69 0.07 8.80 -13.95
C LEU A 69 0.69 7.41 -13.95
N SER A 70 1.98 7.34 -14.26
CA SER A 70 2.74 6.09 -14.20
C SER A 70 3.43 5.96 -12.84
N ARG A 71 3.65 4.71 -12.38
CA ARG A 71 4.29 4.45 -11.08
C ARG A 71 5.74 4.92 -11.03
N GLU A 72 6.40 4.96 -12.19
CA GLU A 72 7.79 5.38 -12.38
C GLU A 72 7.95 6.90 -12.34
N THR A 73 6.90 7.64 -12.73
CA THR A 73 6.91 9.11 -12.77
C THR A 73 6.31 9.73 -11.52
N ALA A 74 5.48 8.98 -10.80
CA ALA A 74 4.97 9.34 -9.49
C ALA A 74 6.13 9.54 -8.51
N ASN A 75 6.27 10.78 -8.05
CA ASN A 75 7.17 11.15 -6.97
C ASN A 75 6.29 11.76 -5.89
N GLY A 76 6.54 11.44 -4.62
CA GLY A 76 5.67 11.83 -3.50
C GLY A 76 5.53 13.33 -3.26
N GLU A 77 5.99 14.17 -4.17
CA GLU A 77 5.86 15.61 -4.15
C GLU A 77 4.69 16.09 -5.01
N PHE A 78 4.36 15.44 -6.15
CA PHE A 78 3.22 15.78 -7.02
C PHE A 78 2.76 14.60 -7.90
#